data_AF-A0A3L7PTG0-F1
#
_entry.id   AF-A0A3L7PTG0-F1
#
_cell.length_a   1.000
_cell.length_b   1.000
_cell.length_c   1.000
_cell.angle_alpha   90.00
_cell.angle_beta   90.00
_cell.angle_gamma   90.00
#
_symmetry.space_group_name_H-M   'P 1'
#
loop_
_entity.id
_entity.type
_entity.pdbx_description
1 polymer ?
#
loop_
_entity_poly.entity_id
_entity_poly.type
_entity_poly.pdbx_seq_one_letter_code
_entity_poly.pdbx_strand_id
1 'polypeptide(L)'
;MPAEWEPHAATWVAWPHRRATFLGPFADIPRAYARIIRALARHEPVRVIGTGGVLDEASASVGGAPGVTLVDIPTNDSWIRDTGPVFLVPGRETDLPPAAVTWEWNAWGGKYPPWDADGRVARSIAAREGCAMF
;
A
#
# COMPACT_ATOMS: atom_id res chain seq x y z
N MET A 1 13.26 3.84 -12.06
CA MET A 1 12.42 2.73 -11.55
C MET A 1 13.34 1.53 -11.42
N PRO A 2 13.80 1.19 -10.20
CA PRO A 2 14.61 0.01 -9.98
C PRO A 2 13.79 -1.26 -10.26
N ALA A 3 14.48 -2.37 -10.50
CA ALA A 3 13.80 -3.66 -10.62
C ALA A 3 13.28 -4.14 -9.26
N GLU A 4 12.22 -4.97 -9.26
CA GLU A 4 11.57 -5.45 -8.02
C GLU A 4 12.42 -6.42 -7.19
N TRP A 5 13.55 -6.90 -7.71
CA TRP A 5 14.51 -7.72 -6.94
C TRP A 5 15.65 -6.89 -6.33
N GLU A 6 15.71 -5.58 -6.59
CA GLU A 6 16.67 -4.70 -5.95
C GLU A 6 16.32 -4.49 -4.48
N PRO A 7 17.28 -4.10 -3.61
CA PRO A 7 16.99 -3.89 -2.20
C PRO A 7 15.86 -2.88 -1.94
N HIS A 8 14.94 -3.24 -1.06
CA HIS A 8 13.79 -2.41 -0.70
C HIS A 8 13.96 -1.75 0.66
N ALA A 9 13.34 -0.57 0.83
CA ALA A 9 13.19 0.08 2.13
C ALA A 9 11.99 -0.46 2.92
N ALA A 10 10.90 -0.80 2.22
CA ALA A 10 9.69 -1.41 2.79
C ALA A 10 8.76 -1.93 1.69
N THR A 11 7.91 -2.89 2.03
CA THR A 11 6.73 -3.25 1.23
C THR A 11 5.47 -2.58 1.77
N TRP A 12 4.65 -2.05 0.88
CA TRP A 12 3.36 -1.43 1.21
C TRP A 12 2.21 -2.40 0.95
N VAL A 13 1.23 -2.45 1.86
CA VAL A 13 0.04 -3.28 1.76
C VAL A 13 -1.19 -2.45 2.12
N ALA A 14 -2.22 -2.45 1.28
CA ALA A 14 -3.53 -1.92 1.67
C ALA A 14 -4.37 -3.01 2.34
N TRP A 15 -4.89 -2.73 3.54
CA TRP A 15 -5.70 -3.71 4.27
C TRP A 15 -7.03 -3.98 3.55
N PRO A 16 -7.46 -5.26 3.41
CA PRO A 16 -8.69 -5.59 2.71
C PRO A 16 -9.90 -5.26 3.56
N HIS A 17 -10.82 -4.48 3.01
CA HIS A 17 -12.09 -4.13 3.68
C HIS A 17 -13.30 -4.14 2.74
N ARG A 18 -13.08 -4.05 1.42
CA ARG A 18 -14.15 -4.02 0.41
C ARG A 18 -14.71 -5.41 0.16
N ARG A 19 -15.80 -5.76 0.85
CA ARG A 19 -16.48 -7.06 0.71
C ARG A 19 -16.91 -7.39 -0.72
N ALA A 20 -17.32 -6.39 -1.49
CA ALA A 20 -17.78 -6.57 -2.87
C ALA A 20 -16.66 -7.06 -3.83
N THR A 21 -15.39 -6.87 -3.47
CA THR A 21 -14.24 -7.30 -4.26
C THR A 21 -14.02 -8.80 -4.18
N PHE A 22 -14.34 -9.40 -3.02
CA PHE A 22 -14.04 -10.80 -2.75
C PHE A 22 -15.32 -11.64 -2.82
N LEU A 23 -15.42 -12.47 -3.85
CA LEU A 23 -16.51 -13.44 -3.96
C LEU A 23 -16.33 -14.54 -2.90
N GLY A 24 -17.31 -14.69 -2.01
CA GLY A 24 -17.31 -15.73 -0.97
C GLY A 24 -17.13 -15.19 0.46
N PRO A 25 -16.68 -16.04 1.40
CA PRO A 25 -16.60 -15.67 2.82
C PRO A 25 -15.47 -14.66 3.07
N PHE A 26 -15.85 -13.40 3.20
CA PHE A 26 -14.89 -12.31 3.46
C PHE A 26 -14.04 -12.51 4.73
N ALA A 27 -14.54 -13.25 5.72
CA ALA A 27 -13.85 -13.47 6.99
C ALA A 27 -12.45 -14.11 6.85
N ASP A 28 -12.19 -14.82 5.75
CA ASP A 28 -10.88 -15.44 5.49
C ASP A 28 -9.89 -14.50 4.79
N ILE A 29 -10.37 -13.39 4.22
CA ILE A 29 -9.54 -12.44 3.46
C ILE A 29 -8.58 -11.66 4.39
N PRO A 30 -9.02 -11.01 5.48
CA PRO A 30 -8.09 -10.38 6.43
C PRO A 30 -7.07 -11.36 7.02
N ARG A 31 -7.47 -12.62 7.24
CA ARG A 31 -6.58 -13.68 7.75
C ARG A 31 -5.49 -14.03 6.74
N ALA A 32 -5.83 -14.10 5.45
CA ALA A 32 -4.87 -14.32 4.37
C ALA A 32 -3.87 -13.16 4.28
N TYR A 33 -4.36 -11.90 4.30
CA TYR A 33 -3.50 -10.72 4.31
C TYR A 33 -2.58 -10.69 5.53
N ALA A 34 -3.09 -11.01 6.72
CA ALA A 34 -2.26 -11.12 7.92
C ALA A 34 -1.14 -12.16 7.80
N ARG A 35 -1.37 -13.26 7.09
CA ARG A 35 -0.33 -14.27 6.81
C ARG A 35 0.74 -13.73 5.85
N ILE A 36 0.33 -13.02 4.79
CA ILE A 36 1.24 -12.39 3.83
C ILE A 36 2.11 -11.34 4.54
N ILE A 37 1.49 -10.43 5.29
CA ILE A 37 2.19 -9.37 6.03
C ILE A 37 3.21 -9.95 7.01
N ARG A 38 2.83 -10.96 7.80
CA ARG A 38 3.75 -11.62 8.73
C ARG A 38 4.84 -12.46 8.05
N ALA A 39 4.66 -12.83 6.78
CA ALA A 39 5.72 -13.48 6.00
C ALA A 39 6.71 -12.44 5.49
N LEU A 40 6.22 -11.35 4.89
CA LEU A 40 7.02 -10.22 4.42
C LEU A 40 7.85 -9.58 5.55
N ALA A 41 7.24 -9.39 6.72
CA ALA A 41 7.86 -8.76 7.89
C ALA A 41 9.08 -9.51 8.46
N ARG A 42 9.33 -10.75 8.01
CA ARG A 42 10.56 -11.50 8.35
C ARG A 42 11.75 -11.09 7.50
N HIS A 43 11.51 -10.44 6.38
CA HIS A 43 12.50 -10.11 5.36
C HIS A 43 12.74 -8.61 5.25
N GLU A 44 11.71 -7.79 5.45
CA GLU A 44 11.79 -6.33 5.32
C GLU A 44 10.66 -5.63 6.10
N PRO A 45 10.77 -4.31 6.34
CA PRO A 45 9.68 -3.53 6.93
C PRO A 45 8.41 -3.58 6.08
N VAL A 46 7.25 -3.70 6.72
CA VAL A 46 5.93 -3.68 6.06
C VAL A 46 5.11 -2.50 6.55
N ARG A 47 4.56 -1.74 5.61
CA ARG A 47 3.68 -0.60 5.91
C ARG A 47 2.27 -0.93 5.47
N VAL A 48 1.35 -1.04 6.43
CA VAL A 48 -0.05 -1.38 6.19
C VAL A 48 -0.88 -0.10 6.21
N ILE A 49 -1.62 0.15 5.13
CA ILE A 49 -2.49 1.33 4.99
C ILE A 49 -3.97 0.97 5.13
N GLY A 50 -4.72 1.93 5.66
CA GLY A 50 -6.16 1.94 5.90
C GLY A 50 -6.51 3.19 6.70
N THR A 51 -7.78 3.40 7.05
CA THR A 51 -8.19 4.50 7.93
C THR A 51 -9.33 4.08 8.85
N GLY A 52 -9.45 4.73 10.02
CA GLY A 52 -10.47 4.43 11.03
C GLY A 52 -10.58 2.93 11.34
N GLY A 53 -11.81 2.39 11.32
CA GLY A 53 -12.06 0.98 11.66
C GLY A 53 -11.31 -0.04 10.80
N VAL A 54 -10.91 0.30 9.57
CA VAL A 54 -10.07 -0.56 8.72
C VAL A 54 -8.67 -0.67 9.33
N LEU A 55 -8.11 0.45 9.77
CA LEU A 55 -6.79 0.47 10.38
C LEU A 55 -6.81 -0.17 11.77
N ASP A 56 -7.93 -0.06 12.50
CA ASP A 56 -8.15 -0.75 13.77
C ASP A 56 -8.17 -2.28 13.58
N GLU A 57 -8.85 -2.78 12.55
CA GLU A 57 -8.86 -4.22 12.21
C GLU A 57 -7.46 -4.72 11.83
N ALA A 58 -6.73 -3.94 11.03
CA ALA A 58 -5.34 -4.22 10.71
C ALA A 58 -4.46 -4.23 11.98
N SER A 59 -4.67 -3.28 12.88
CA SER A 59 -3.95 -3.18 14.16
C SER A 59 -4.17 -4.41 15.03
N ALA A 60 -5.43 -4.80 15.23
CA ALA A 60 -5.78 -6.00 15.99
C ALA A 60 -5.18 -7.28 15.38
N SER A 61 -5.01 -7.31 14.05
CA SER A 61 -4.50 -8.47 13.33
C SER A 61 -2.97 -8.54 13.30
N VAL A 62 -2.28 -7.44 12.99
CA VAL A 62 -0.84 -7.43 12.70
C VAL A 62 -0.05 -6.32 13.41
N GLY A 63 -0.69 -5.45 14.20
CA GLY A 63 -0.03 -4.30 14.84
C GLY A 63 1.07 -4.67 15.84
N GLY A 64 1.03 -5.88 16.41
CA GLY A 64 2.09 -6.39 17.29
C GLY A 64 3.20 -7.17 16.58
N ALA A 65 3.13 -7.33 15.25
CA ALA A 65 4.15 -8.06 14.50
C ALA A 65 5.42 -7.18 14.33
N PRO A 66 6.63 -7.69 14.64
CA PRO A 66 7.86 -6.95 14.43
C PRO A 66 8.01 -6.50 12.97
N GLY A 67 8.48 -5.27 12.75
CA GLY A 67 8.68 -4.72 11.41
C GLY A 67 7.41 -4.25 10.68
N VAL A 68 6.24 -4.31 11.32
CA VAL A 68 4.98 -3.79 10.77
C VAL A 68 4.68 -2.39 11.31
N THR A 69 4.40 -1.45 10.42
CA THR A 69 3.94 -0.10 10.75
C THR A 69 2.57 0.14 10.14
N LEU A 70 1.63 0.64 10.93
CA LEU A 70 0.31 1.05 10.47
C LEU A 70 0.35 2.53 10.05
N VAL A 71 -0.29 2.84 8.93
CA VAL A 71 -0.26 4.17 8.33
C VAL A 71 -1.68 4.59 7.95
N ASP A 72 -2.14 5.71 8.49
CA ASP A 72 -3.46 6.27 8.19
C ASP A 72 -3.47 6.89 6.78
N ILE A 73 -3.88 6.09 5.79
CA ILE A 73 -4.13 6.48 4.41
C ILE A 73 -5.42 5.78 3.97
N PRO A 74 -6.50 6.51 3.68
CA PRO A 74 -7.77 5.93 3.24
C PRO A 74 -7.62 5.18 1.91
N THR A 75 -8.35 4.07 1.77
CA THR A 75 -8.47 3.29 0.53
C THR A 75 -9.93 2.93 0.28
N ASN A 76 -10.32 2.73 -0.99
CA ASN A 76 -11.59 2.10 -1.34
C ASN A 76 -11.43 0.58 -1.48
N ASP A 77 -10.26 0.09 -1.91
CA ASP A 77 -9.96 -1.34 -2.08
C ASP A 77 -8.49 -1.66 -1.69
N SER A 78 -8.08 -2.92 -1.75
CA SER A 78 -6.77 -3.39 -1.27
C SER A 78 -5.68 -3.56 -2.34
N TRP A 79 -5.90 -3.05 -3.56
CA TRP A 79 -5.03 -3.28 -4.72
C TRP A 79 -3.89 -2.26 -4.84
N ILE A 80 -3.05 -2.18 -3.80
CA ILE A 80 -1.97 -1.18 -3.71
C ILE A 80 -0.93 -1.27 -4.83
N ARG A 81 -0.80 -2.42 -5.49
CA ARG A 81 0.04 -2.56 -6.68
C ARG A 81 -0.36 -1.59 -7.79
N ASP A 82 -1.66 -1.33 -7.91
CA ASP A 82 -2.21 -0.54 -9.01
C ASP A 82 -2.50 0.91 -8.58
N THR A 83 -2.69 1.14 -7.28
CA THR A 83 -3.05 2.45 -6.71
C THR A 83 -1.88 3.15 -6.00
N GLY A 84 -0.81 2.41 -5.72
CA GLY A 84 0.40 2.89 -5.07
C GLY A 84 1.34 3.62 -6.03
N PRO A 85 2.34 4.33 -5.49
CA PRO A 85 3.32 5.03 -6.31
C PRO A 85 4.29 4.05 -6.97
N VAL A 86 4.78 4.42 -8.16
CA VAL A 86 5.96 3.77 -8.76
C VAL A 86 7.20 4.57 -8.37
N PHE A 87 7.99 4.02 -7.44
CA PHE A 87 9.18 4.70 -6.91
C PHE A 87 10.32 4.78 -7.95
N LEU A 88 11.01 5.91 -7.94
CA LEU A 88 12.20 6.20 -8.71
C LEU A 88 13.34 6.50 -7.73
N VAL A 89 14.43 5.74 -7.87
CA VAL A 89 15.66 5.98 -7.12
C VAL A 89 16.61 6.77 -8.02
N PRO A 90 17.15 7.91 -7.53
CA PRO A 90 18.14 8.69 -8.26
C PRO A 90 19.43 7.89 -8.46
N GLY A 91 20.17 8.20 -9.53
CA GLY A 91 21.49 7.62 -9.75
C GLY A 91 22.46 8.04 -8.64
N ARG A 92 23.46 7.20 -8.34
CA ARG A 92 24.44 7.43 -7.25
C ARG A 92 25.23 8.73 -7.36
N GLU A 93 25.30 9.33 -8.55
CA GLU A 93 26.05 10.55 -8.85
C GLU A 93 25.15 11.79 -8.97
N THR A 94 23.89 11.73 -8.51
CA THR A 94 22.95 12.85 -8.61
C THR A 94 22.48 13.30 -7.22
N ASP A 95 22.35 14.60 -7.02
CA ASP A 95 21.74 15.19 -5.82
C ASP A 95 20.20 15.23 -5.89
N LEU A 96 19.61 14.49 -6.83
CA LEU A 96 18.16 14.45 -6.98
C LEU A 96 17.54 13.75 -5.77
N PRO A 97 16.41 14.25 -5.23
CA PRO A 97 15.69 13.55 -4.18
C PRO A 97 15.05 12.26 -4.73
N PRO A 98 14.67 11.31 -3.85
CA PRO A 98 13.77 10.23 -4.22
C PRO A 98 12.51 10.77 -4.87
N ALA A 99 11.98 10.06 -5.86
CA ALA A 99 10.79 10.46 -6.57
C ALA A 99 9.79 9.31 -6.72
N ALA A 100 8.56 9.66 -7.04
CA ALA A 100 7.48 8.72 -7.27
C ALA A 100 6.63 9.19 -8.46
N VAL A 101 6.32 8.28 -9.36
CA VAL A 101 5.28 8.50 -10.37
C VAL A 101 3.92 8.15 -9.76
N THR A 102 2.97 9.08 -9.87
CA THR A 102 1.65 9.02 -9.26
C THR A 102 0.56 8.99 -10.32
N TRP A 103 0.41 7.83 -10.96
CA TRP A 103 -0.57 7.62 -12.02
C TRP A 103 -1.99 7.93 -11.57
N GLU A 104 -2.81 8.42 -12.51
CA GLU A 104 -4.25 8.50 -12.28
C GLU A 104 -4.85 7.10 -12.17
N TRP A 105 -5.81 6.95 -11.25
CA TRP A 105 -6.52 5.71 -11.01
C TRP A 105 -7.99 5.86 -11.34
N ASN A 106 -8.55 4.85 -12.00
CA ASN A 106 -9.97 4.82 -12.39
C ASN A 106 -10.67 3.48 -12.13
N ALA A 107 -10.15 2.64 -11.23
CA ALA A 107 -10.70 1.30 -10.96
C ALA A 107 -10.82 0.41 -12.21
N TRP A 108 -9.72 0.28 -12.95
CA TRP A 108 -9.61 -0.52 -14.18
C TRP A 108 -10.69 -0.23 -15.23
N GLY A 109 -10.88 1.05 -15.55
CA GLY A 109 -11.88 1.49 -16.53
C GLY A 109 -13.27 1.73 -15.95
N GLY A 110 -13.35 2.17 -14.70
CA GLY A 110 -14.59 2.56 -14.03
C GLY A 110 -15.41 1.41 -13.49
N LYS A 111 -14.83 0.22 -13.34
CA LYS A 111 -15.56 -1.01 -12.99
C LYS A 111 -16.00 -1.06 -11.52
N TYR A 112 -15.29 -0.38 -10.61
CA TYR A 112 -15.52 -0.51 -9.17
C TYR A 112 -15.66 0.85 -8.45
N PRO A 113 -16.70 1.66 -8.74
CA PRO A 113 -16.96 2.90 -8.00
C PRO A 113 -17.38 2.64 -6.55
N PRO A 114 -17.12 3.57 -5.61
CA PRO A 114 -16.19 4.70 -5.73
C PRO A 114 -14.72 4.24 -5.67
N TRP A 115 -13.80 5.06 -6.20
CA TRP A 115 -12.35 4.83 -6.20
C TRP A 115 -11.54 6.10 -5.89
N ASP A 116 -12.19 7.11 -5.33
CA ASP A 116 -11.60 8.42 -5.08
C ASP A 116 -10.48 8.37 -4.04
N ALA A 117 -10.61 7.54 -3.00
CA ALA A 117 -9.57 7.34 -1.99
C ALA A 117 -8.39 6.56 -2.58
N ASP A 118 -8.65 5.50 -3.34
CA ASP A 118 -7.63 4.76 -4.08
C ASP A 118 -6.82 5.69 -5.01
N GLY A 119 -7.50 6.61 -5.71
CA GLY A 119 -6.83 7.58 -6.58
C GLY A 119 -5.96 8.62 -5.86
N ARG A 120 -6.00 8.67 -4.52
CA ARG A 120 -5.12 9.51 -3.71
C ARG A 120 -3.95 8.73 -3.09
N VAL A 121 -4.00 7.40 -3.06
CA VAL A 121 -3.01 6.54 -2.37
C VAL A 121 -1.58 6.84 -2.81
N ALA A 122 -1.30 6.87 -4.12
CA ALA A 122 0.03 7.14 -4.65
C ALA A 122 0.61 8.47 -4.14
N ARG A 123 -0.18 9.54 -4.16
CA ARG A 123 0.24 10.87 -3.72
C ARG A 123 0.41 10.94 -2.20
N SER A 124 -0.48 10.30 -1.44
CA SER A 124 -0.38 10.23 0.02
C SER A 124 0.88 9.49 0.48
N ILE A 125 1.22 8.36 -0.16
CA ILE A 125 2.45 7.63 0.13
C ILE A 125 3.68 8.46 -0.28
N ALA A 126 3.69 9.02 -1.49
CA ALA A 126 4.81 9.83 -1.96
C ALA A 126 5.06 11.04 -1.05
N ALA A 127 4.02 11.73 -0.58
CA ALA A 127 4.14 12.86 0.33
C ALA A 127 4.77 12.45 1.65
N ARG A 128 4.32 11.32 2.22
CA ARG A 128 4.83 10.79 3.48
C ARG A 128 6.31 10.42 3.41
N GLU A 129 6.74 9.85 2.29
CA GLU A 129 8.14 9.46 2.07
C GLU A 129 9.02 10.63 1.59
N GLY A 130 8.46 11.84 1.46
CA GLY A 130 9.20 13.03 1.01
C GLY A 130 9.64 12.95 -0.45
N CYS A 131 8.93 12.17 -1.27
CA CYS A 131 9.26 12.02 -2.67
C CYS A 131 8.77 13.21 -3.50
N ALA A 132 9.58 13.63 -4.46
CA ALA A 132 9.07 14.45 -5.57
C ALA A 132 8.04 13.65 -6.37
N MET A 133 6.93 14.28 -6.77
CA MET A 133 5.83 13.62 -7.47
C MET A 133 5.81 13.99 -8.95
N PHE A 134 5.61 12.98 -9.78
CA PHE A 134 5.38 13.12 -11.22
C PHE A 134 4.05 12.49 -11.62
#